data_AF-A0A9E6B3J5-F1
#
_entry.id   AF-A0A9E6B3J5-F1
#
_cell.length_a   1.000
_cell.length_b   1.000
_cell.length_c   1.000
_cell.angle_alpha   90.00
_cell.angle_beta   90.00
_cell.angle_gamma   90.00
#
_symmetry.space_group_name_H-M   'P 1'
#
loop_
_entity.id
_entity.type
_entity.pdbx_description
1 polymer ?
#
loop_
_entity_poly.entity_id
_entity_poly.type
_entity_poly.pdbx_seq_one_letter_code
_entity_poly.pdbx_strand_id
1 'polypeptide(L)'
;MTDILRPKLFRLGEKALVLDCASLSASSSRLEIQRKIWHIADLCRISADFDDIVPGNNNLTFFFKDSKKIPFWSNQINTLWTNERVQDKPGKLIQIPVQYGGEYGPDLNAVAEYHKLTPQEVIAIHTSAQYKVLFLGFQPGFPYLDGLDKRLFTPRLATPRLSIPAGSVGIGGEQTGIYPAQSPGGWQLIGRSTLTLFDSASEHGALLAPGDRVQFVSVLSISEPPILEQAIPEQSSPKYTHSDQATANHKASPR
;
A
#
# COMPACT_ATOMS: atom_id res chain seq x y z
N MET A 1 -2.17 26.36 21.93
CA MET A 1 -3.13 25.73 21.00
C MET A 1 -2.31 25.06 19.93
N THR A 2 -2.19 23.73 19.99
CA THR A 2 -1.56 22.97 18.90
C THR A 2 -2.52 23.04 17.73
N ASP A 3 -2.14 23.74 16.66
CA ASP A 3 -2.88 23.67 15.39
C ASP A 3 -2.94 22.19 15.00
N ILE A 4 -4.14 21.61 15.07
CA ILE A 4 -4.36 20.27 14.53
C ILE A 4 -4.16 20.43 13.03
N LEU A 5 -3.00 19.99 12.52
CA LEU A 5 -2.74 19.97 11.10
C LEU A 5 -3.83 19.13 10.43
N ARG A 6 -4.65 19.80 9.61
CA ARG A 6 -5.75 19.19 8.87
C ARG A 6 -5.34 19.00 7.41
N PRO A 7 -5.83 17.94 6.77
CA PRO A 7 -5.67 17.78 5.33
C PRO A 7 -6.47 18.87 4.61
N LYS A 8 -6.03 19.20 3.40
CA LYS A 8 -6.74 20.14 2.53
C LYS A 8 -7.76 19.36 1.70
N LEU A 9 -8.94 19.95 1.53
CA LEU A 9 -9.94 19.45 0.60
C LEU A 9 -10.11 20.45 -0.54
N PHE A 10 -10.00 19.98 -1.78
CA PHE A 10 -10.24 20.80 -2.96
C PHE A 10 -10.91 20.00 -4.06
N ARG A 11 -11.64 20.69 -4.93
CA ARG A 11 -12.29 20.05 -6.08
C ARG A 11 -11.28 19.78 -7.18
N LEU A 12 -11.44 18.63 -7.84
CA LEU A 12 -10.75 18.29 -9.07
C LEU A 12 -11.80 18.18 -10.18
N GLY A 13 -11.98 19.26 -10.93
CA GLY A 13 -13.10 19.38 -11.87
C GLY A 13 -14.47 19.44 -11.15
N GLU A 14 -15.53 19.05 -11.86
CA GLU A 14 -16.91 19.19 -11.36
C GLU A 14 -17.38 18.01 -10.51
N LYS A 15 -16.82 16.82 -10.75
CA LYS A 15 -17.29 15.55 -10.17
C LYS A 15 -16.31 14.90 -9.20
N ALA A 16 -15.20 15.55 -8.86
CA ALA A 16 -14.25 14.96 -7.93
C ALA A 16 -13.82 15.90 -6.80
N LEU A 17 -13.48 15.29 -5.67
CA LEU A 17 -12.94 15.92 -4.48
C LEU A 17 -11.64 15.21 -4.12
N VAL A 18 -10.62 15.98 -3.79
CA VAL A 18 -9.31 15.47 -3.37
C VAL A 18 -9.09 15.84 -1.91
N LEU A 19 -8.81 14.83 -1.10
CA LEU A 19 -8.24 14.95 0.23
C LEU A 19 -6.72 14.90 0.11
N ASP A 20 -6.07 16.02 0.34
CA ASP A 20 -4.61 16.16 0.28
C ASP A 20 -4.01 16.23 1.69
N CYS A 21 -3.21 15.22 2.03
CA CYS A 21 -2.55 15.08 3.31
C CYS A 21 -1.05 15.41 3.22
N ALA A 22 -0.54 15.96 2.12
CA ALA A 22 0.89 16.20 1.93
C ALA A 22 1.49 17.10 3.04
N SER A 23 0.73 18.09 3.52
CA SER A 23 1.16 18.98 4.61
C SER A 23 1.29 18.27 5.97
N LEU A 24 0.77 17.06 6.12
CA LEU A 24 0.81 16.30 7.38
C LEU A 24 2.11 15.49 7.53
N SER A 25 2.90 15.38 6.46
CA SER A 25 4.16 14.63 6.45
C SER A 25 5.21 15.16 7.45
N ALA A 26 5.07 16.41 7.92
CA ALA A 26 5.93 16.99 8.96
C ALA A 26 5.62 16.47 10.37
N SER A 27 4.40 15.97 10.62
CA SER A 27 3.90 15.60 11.95
C SER A 27 3.52 14.13 12.09
N SER A 28 3.46 13.37 11.00
CA SER A 28 3.05 11.97 11.00
C SER A 28 3.82 11.18 9.96
N SER A 29 4.07 9.90 10.22
CA SER A 29 4.71 9.04 9.24
C SER A 29 3.81 8.81 8.03
N ARG A 30 4.42 8.54 6.87
CA ARG A 30 3.68 8.20 5.64
C ARG A 30 2.71 7.04 5.87
N LEU A 31 3.14 6.00 6.58
CA LEU A 31 2.29 4.84 6.84
C LEU A 31 1.08 5.17 7.73
N GLU A 32 1.21 6.04 8.73
CA GLU A 32 0.09 6.48 9.56
C GLU A 32 -0.95 7.27 8.75
N ILE A 33 -0.48 8.19 7.91
CA ILE A 33 -1.35 8.95 6.99
C ILE A 33 -2.06 7.97 6.05
N GLN A 34 -1.33 7.03 5.46
CA GLN A 34 -1.89 6.08 4.51
C GLN A 34 -2.91 5.14 5.15
N ARG A 35 -2.66 4.65 6.37
CA ARG A 35 -3.63 3.82 7.13
C ARG A 35 -4.95 4.55 7.35
N LYS A 36 -4.89 5.84 7.64
CA LYS A 36 -6.09 6.67 7.79
C LYS A 36 -6.82 6.87 6.47
N ILE A 37 -6.07 7.09 5.39
CA ILE A 37 -6.62 7.16 4.02
C ILE A 37 -7.36 5.86 3.67
N TRP A 38 -6.78 4.68 3.93
CA TRP A 38 -7.43 3.41 3.68
C TRP A 38 -8.74 3.25 4.44
N HIS A 39 -8.71 3.54 5.73
CA HIS A 39 -9.90 3.42 6.58
C HIS A 39 -11.03 4.34 6.12
N ILE A 40 -10.73 5.60 5.82
CA ILE A 40 -11.73 6.55 5.29
C ILE A 40 -12.25 6.08 3.93
N ALA A 41 -11.37 5.57 3.05
CA ALA A 41 -11.79 5.02 1.77
C ALA A 41 -12.77 3.85 1.95
N ASP A 42 -12.46 2.90 2.83
CA ASP A 42 -13.30 1.74 3.11
C ASP A 42 -14.68 2.17 3.66
N LEU A 43 -14.73 3.12 4.60
CA LEU A 43 -15.99 3.68 5.11
C LEU A 43 -16.82 4.35 4.01
N CYS A 44 -16.16 5.11 3.12
CA CYS A 44 -16.84 5.82 2.04
C CYS A 44 -17.35 4.85 0.95
N ARG A 45 -16.66 3.73 0.70
CA ARG A 45 -17.07 2.70 -0.28
C ARG A 45 -18.39 2.01 0.09
N ILE A 46 -18.78 2.03 1.38
CA ILE A 46 -20.08 1.51 1.83
C ILE A 46 -21.23 2.38 1.29
N SER A 47 -20.96 3.65 1.01
CA SER A 47 -21.95 4.52 0.39
C SER A 47 -22.04 4.25 -1.11
N ALA A 48 -23.26 4.30 -1.65
CA ALA A 48 -23.50 4.16 -3.09
C ALA A 48 -23.22 5.44 -3.89
N ASP A 49 -22.55 6.44 -3.30
CA ASP A 49 -22.47 7.83 -3.81
C ASP A 49 -21.31 8.10 -4.76
N PHE A 50 -20.33 7.20 -4.79
CA PHE A 50 -19.10 7.36 -5.54
C PHE A 50 -19.09 6.45 -6.76
N ASP A 51 -18.63 6.97 -7.89
CA ASP A 51 -18.25 6.18 -9.07
C ASP A 51 -16.93 5.43 -8.79
N ASP A 52 -15.98 6.11 -8.13
CA ASP A 52 -14.72 5.52 -7.72
C ASP A 52 -14.10 6.27 -6.53
N ILE A 53 -13.22 5.60 -5.80
CA ILE A 53 -12.42 6.13 -4.71
C ILE A 53 -11.00 5.64 -4.91
N VAL A 54 -10.06 6.56 -5.12
CA VAL A 54 -8.69 6.25 -5.55
C VAL A 54 -7.69 6.78 -4.52
N PRO A 55 -7.14 5.89 -3.67
CA PRO A 55 -6.01 6.22 -2.79
C PRO A 55 -4.73 6.45 -3.60
N GLY A 56 -4.01 7.51 -3.26
CA GLY A 56 -2.69 7.83 -3.82
C GLY A 56 -1.63 7.96 -2.73
N ASN A 57 -0.53 8.64 -3.06
CA ASN A 57 0.53 8.95 -2.10
C ASN A 57 0.11 10.14 -1.21
N ASN A 58 -0.24 9.88 0.05
CA ASN A 58 -0.73 10.88 1.00
C ASN A 58 -1.93 11.69 0.46
N ASN A 59 -2.75 11.10 -0.40
CA ASN A 59 -3.99 11.70 -0.87
C ASN A 59 -5.06 10.65 -1.16
N LEU A 60 -6.32 11.10 -1.23
CA LEU A 60 -7.47 10.29 -1.58
C LEU A 60 -8.38 11.09 -2.52
N THR A 61 -8.64 10.55 -3.70
CA THR A 61 -9.55 11.18 -4.67
C THR A 61 -10.89 10.45 -4.69
N PHE A 62 -11.97 11.21 -4.59
CA PHE A 62 -13.34 10.71 -4.63
C PHE A 62 -13.99 11.18 -5.93
N PHE A 63 -14.49 10.25 -6.74
CA PHE A 63 -15.28 10.54 -7.94
C PHE A 63 -16.77 10.31 -7.62
N PHE A 64 -17.61 11.32 -7.81
CA PHE A 64 -19.01 11.30 -7.41
C PHE A 64 -19.95 10.99 -8.57
N LYS A 65 -20.93 10.11 -8.32
CA LYS A 65 -22.08 9.89 -9.22
C LYS A 65 -22.89 11.16 -9.40
N ASP A 66 -23.11 11.87 -8.29
CA ASP A 66 -23.80 13.17 -8.25
C ASP A 66 -22.94 14.22 -7.54
N SER A 67 -22.47 15.20 -8.32
CA SER A 67 -21.66 16.33 -7.84
C SER A 67 -22.35 17.17 -6.76
N LYS A 68 -23.69 17.14 -6.67
CA LYS A 68 -24.45 17.85 -5.63
C LYS A 68 -24.14 17.34 -4.23
N LYS A 69 -23.58 16.13 -4.10
CA LYS A 69 -23.19 15.54 -2.82
C LYS A 69 -21.82 16.01 -2.32
N ILE A 70 -21.04 16.71 -3.14
CA ILE A 70 -19.70 17.19 -2.76
C ILE A 70 -19.74 18.03 -1.48
N PRO A 71 -20.61 19.04 -1.30
CA PRO A 71 -20.64 19.83 -0.07
C PRO A 71 -20.93 18.99 1.19
N PHE A 72 -21.83 18.01 1.09
CA PHE A 72 -22.12 17.07 2.18
C PHE A 72 -20.88 16.25 2.53
N TRP A 73 -20.28 15.61 1.54
CA TRP A 73 -19.12 14.75 1.75
C TRP A 73 -17.86 15.50 2.16
N SER A 74 -17.65 16.74 1.73
CA SER A 74 -16.56 17.58 2.24
C SER A 74 -16.61 17.75 3.76
N ASN A 75 -17.81 17.97 4.32
CA ASN A 75 -18.00 18.08 5.76
C ASN A 75 -17.84 16.73 6.46
N GLN A 76 -18.37 15.65 5.86
CA GLN A 76 -18.22 14.30 6.40
C GLN A 76 -16.76 13.85 6.42
N ILE A 77 -16.00 14.04 5.34
CA ILE A 77 -14.60 13.64 5.25
C ILE A 77 -13.74 14.38 6.28
N ASN A 78 -13.97 15.68 6.49
CA ASN A 78 -13.30 16.42 7.56
C ASN A 78 -13.61 15.85 8.96
N THR A 79 -14.86 15.43 9.17
CA THR A 79 -15.32 14.82 10.42
C THR A 79 -14.67 13.46 10.63
N LEU A 80 -14.69 12.60 9.61
CA LEU A 80 -14.03 11.29 9.59
C LEU A 80 -12.52 11.45 9.83
N TRP A 81 -11.87 12.39 9.15
CA TRP A 81 -10.46 12.67 9.39
C TRP A 81 -10.17 13.11 10.82
N THR A 82 -11.09 13.81 11.49
CA THR A 82 -10.84 14.26 12.87
C THR A 82 -11.08 13.13 13.87
N ASN A 83 -12.13 12.34 13.67
CA ASN A 83 -12.65 11.43 14.69
C ASN A 83 -12.17 9.99 14.52
N GLU A 84 -11.88 9.56 13.29
CA GLU A 84 -11.47 8.19 13.05
C GLU A 84 -10.03 7.96 13.53
N ARG A 85 -9.88 6.87 14.29
CA ARG A 85 -8.57 6.38 14.71
C ARG A 85 -7.91 5.66 13.55
N VAL A 86 -6.59 5.72 13.51
CA VAL A 86 -5.80 4.93 12.56
C VAL A 86 -6.07 3.45 12.85
N GLN A 87 -6.52 2.72 11.84
CA GLN A 87 -6.63 1.27 11.88
C GLN A 87 -5.66 0.68 10.87
N ASP A 88 -5.01 -0.42 11.24
CA ASP A 88 -4.22 -1.15 10.25
C ASP A 88 -5.16 -1.94 9.35
N LYS A 89 -4.85 -1.98 8.06
CA LYS A 89 -5.63 -2.76 7.11
C LYS A 89 -5.12 -4.21 7.12
N PRO A 90 -5.98 -5.22 7.29
CA PRO A 90 -5.55 -6.61 7.18
C PRO A 90 -5.00 -6.84 5.76
N GLY A 91 -3.94 -7.62 5.66
CA GLY A 91 -3.24 -7.86 4.40
C GLY A 91 -2.37 -9.12 4.47
N LYS A 92 -2.26 -9.77 3.32
CA LYS A 92 -1.50 -11.03 3.16
C LYS A 92 -0.01 -10.73 3.14
N LEU A 93 0.82 -11.72 3.47
CA LEU A 93 2.24 -11.70 3.14
C LEU A 93 2.42 -12.38 1.79
N ILE A 94 3.05 -11.69 0.84
CA ILE A 94 3.30 -12.19 -0.51
C ILE A 94 4.81 -12.20 -0.71
N GLN A 95 5.37 -13.40 -0.86
CA GLN A 95 6.78 -13.57 -1.17
C GLN A 95 6.99 -13.53 -2.67
N ILE A 96 7.85 -12.62 -3.13
CA ILE A 96 8.16 -12.43 -4.55
C ILE A 96 9.56 -12.98 -4.79
N PRO A 97 9.73 -14.07 -5.57
CA PRO A 97 11.05 -14.59 -5.93
C PRO A 97 11.72 -13.63 -6.92
N VAL A 98 12.98 -13.29 -6.66
CA VAL A 98 13.75 -12.35 -7.47
C VAL A 98 15.12 -12.93 -7.75
N GLN A 99 15.46 -13.02 -9.04
CA GLN A 99 16.83 -13.22 -9.46
C GLN A 99 17.53 -11.86 -9.51
N TYR A 100 18.50 -11.66 -8.62
CA TYR A 100 19.23 -10.40 -8.50
C TYR A 100 20.47 -10.35 -9.40
N GLY A 101 20.83 -9.16 -9.85
CA GLY A 101 22.07 -8.89 -10.58
C GLY A 101 22.10 -9.43 -12.02
N GLY A 102 23.28 -9.37 -12.64
CA GLY A 102 23.49 -9.80 -14.02
C GLY A 102 22.59 -9.05 -15.01
N GLU A 103 22.04 -9.77 -15.98
CA GLU A 103 21.07 -9.21 -16.95
C GLU A 103 19.71 -8.84 -16.30
N TYR A 104 19.38 -9.44 -15.16
CA TYR A 104 18.11 -9.25 -14.46
C TYR A 104 18.14 -7.99 -13.56
N GLY A 105 19.32 -7.62 -13.08
CA GLY A 105 19.58 -6.45 -12.25
C GLY A 105 20.84 -5.70 -12.69
N PRO A 106 20.83 -5.07 -13.87
CA PRO A 106 22.02 -4.45 -14.46
C PRO A 106 22.61 -3.33 -13.60
N ASP A 107 21.82 -2.73 -12.70
CA ASP A 107 22.27 -1.62 -11.86
C ASP A 107 22.68 -2.06 -10.45
N LEU A 108 22.58 -3.34 -10.10
CA LEU A 108 22.89 -3.82 -8.75
C LEU A 108 24.30 -3.43 -8.29
N ASN A 109 25.29 -3.56 -9.17
CA ASN A 109 26.67 -3.19 -8.87
C ASN A 109 26.82 -1.68 -8.66
N ALA A 110 26.15 -0.86 -9.46
CA ALA A 110 26.18 0.60 -9.33
C ALA A 110 25.49 1.07 -8.04
N VAL A 111 24.38 0.44 -7.66
CA VAL A 111 23.71 0.68 -6.37
C VAL A 111 24.64 0.31 -5.21
N ALA A 112 25.31 -0.83 -5.29
CA ALA A 112 26.26 -1.29 -4.27
C ALA A 112 27.43 -0.30 -4.13
N GLU A 113 28.04 0.11 -5.24
CA GLU A 113 29.13 1.08 -5.26
C GLU A 113 28.72 2.44 -4.67
N TYR A 114 27.56 2.95 -5.06
CA TYR A 114 27.03 4.23 -4.56
C TYR A 114 26.89 4.26 -3.04
N HIS A 115 26.50 3.13 -2.43
CA HIS A 115 26.30 3.00 -0.99
C HIS A 115 27.51 2.43 -0.24
N LYS A 116 28.63 2.15 -0.94
CA LYS A 116 29.82 1.49 -0.38
C LYS A 116 29.48 0.13 0.26
N LEU A 117 28.60 -0.61 -0.41
CA LEU A 117 28.19 -1.96 -0.06
C LEU A 117 28.68 -2.93 -1.13
N THR A 118 28.66 -4.22 -0.81
CA THR A 118 28.74 -5.30 -1.79
C THR A 118 27.35 -5.57 -2.39
N PRO A 119 27.27 -6.13 -3.61
CA PRO A 119 26.00 -6.58 -4.18
C PRO A 119 25.22 -7.52 -3.25
N GLN A 120 25.93 -8.40 -2.54
CA GLN A 120 25.33 -9.34 -1.58
C GLN A 120 24.73 -8.62 -0.38
N GLU A 121 25.36 -7.56 0.14
CA GLU A 121 24.79 -6.73 1.21
C GLU A 121 23.54 -5.99 0.74
N VAL A 122 23.52 -5.46 -0.49
CA VAL A 122 22.32 -4.83 -1.07
C VAL A 122 21.16 -5.83 -1.12
N ILE A 123 21.41 -7.05 -1.61
CA ILE A 123 20.42 -8.13 -1.65
C ILE A 123 19.95 -8.48 -0.23
N ALA A 124 20.86 -8.66 0.71
CA ALA A 124 20.53 -9.02 2.09
C ALA A 124 19.65 -7.95 2.77
N ILE A 125 20.00 -6.67 2.61
CA ILE A 125 19.19 -5.57 3.15
C ILE A 125 17.81 -5.55 2.50
N HIS A 126 17.74 -5.65 1.16
CA HIS A 126 16.48 -5.60 0.42
C HIS A 126 15.54 -6.79 0.72
N THR A 127 16.08 -7.98 0.93
CA THR A 127 15.29 -9.20 1.23
C THR A 127 14.90 -9.32 2.71
N SER A 128 15.58 -8.62 3.60
CA SER A 128 15.30 -8.65 5.05
C SER A 128 14.02 -7.91 5.47
N ALA A 129 13.53 -6.99 4.63
CA ALA A 129 12.38 -6.15 4.93
C ALA A 129 11.05 -6.77 4.47
N GLN A 130 9.98 -6.46 5.22
CA GLN A 130 8.60 -6.63 4.75
C GLN A 130 8.05 -5.26 4.36
N TYR A 131 7.74 -5.12 3.09
CA TYR A 131 7.30 -3.89 2.48
C TYR A 131 5.78 -3.77 2.50
N LYS A 132 5.24 -2.67 3.00
CA LYS A 132 3.79 -2.46 3.03
C LYS A 132 3.32 -1.84 1.71
N VAL A 133 2.31 -2.44 1.06
CA VAL A 133 1.69 -1.88 -0.14
C VAL A 133 0.82 -0.69 0.26
N LEU A 134 1.25 0.53 -0.11
CA LEU A 134 0.56 1.79 0.20
C LEU A 134 -0.66 2.03 -0.68
N PHE A 135 -0.46 1.91 -1.99
CA PHE A 135 -1.49 2.03 -3.02
C PHE A 135 -0.96 1.42 -4.32
N LEU A 136 -1.84 1.23 -5.29
CA LEU A 136 -1.48 0.84 -6.65
C LEU A 136 -1.72 2.03 -7.59
N GLY A 137 -0.87 2.22 -8.59
CA GLY A 137 -1.00 3.34 -9.54
C GLY A 137 0.08 3.29 -10.61
N PHE A 138 0.18 4.31 -11.47
CA PHE A 138 1.07 4.34 -12.65
C PHE A 138 0.71 3.32 -13.74
N GLN A 139 0.66 2.03 -13.40
CA GLN A 139 0.21 0.95 -14.29
C GLN A 139 -0.65 -0.05 -13.49
N PRO A 140 -1.54 -0.82 -14.15
CA PRO A 140 -2.29 -1.87 -13.49
C PRO A 140 -1.37 -2.82 -12.72
N GLY A 141 -1.62 -2.96 -11.41
CA GLY A 141 -0.85 -3.83 -10.51
C GLY A 141 0.50 -3.30 -10.04
N PHE A 142 0.93 -2.09 -10.41
CA PHE A 142 2.20 -1.53 -9.92
C PHE A 142 2.06 -1.06 -8.45
N PRO A 143 2.83 -1.64 -7.50
CA PRO A 143 2.71 -1.31 -6.10
C PRO A 143 3.66 -0.17 -5.68
N TYR A 144 3.13 0.77 -4.89
CA TYR A 144 3.97 1.69 -4.14
C TYR A 144 4.23 1.12 -2.75
N LEU A 145 5.51 0.86 -2.45
CA LEU A 145 5.94 0.15 -1.25
C LEU A 145 6.55 1.09 -0.21
N ASP A 146 6.18 0.87 1.05
CA ASP A 146 6.81 1.50 2.21
C ASP A 146 7.75 0.54 2.92
N GLY A 147 8.78 1.07 3.60
CA GLY A 147 9.69 0.28 4.43
C GLY A 147 11.06 -0.01 3.80
N LEU A 148 11.45 0.67 2.72
CA LEU A 148 12.83 0.58 2.21
C LEU A 148 13.84 1.08 3.24
N ASP A 149 14.87 0.28 3.51
CA ASP A 149 15.98 0.66 4.37
C ASP A 149 16.71 1.86 3.76
N LYS A 150 16.97 2.88 4.59
CA LYS A 150 17.63 4.13 4.18
C LYS A 150 19.01 3.90 3.57
N ARG A 151 19.69 2.81 3.93
CA ARG A 151 20.97 2.39 3.33
C ARG A 151 20.88 2.05 1.85
N LEU A 152 19.68 1.90 1.30
CA LEU A 152 19.45 1.62 -0.12
C LEU A 152 18.82 2.79 -0.87
N PHE A 153 18.64 3.97 -0.25
CA PHE A 153 18.02 5.12 -0.91
C PHE A 153 18.88 5.63 -2.07
N THR A 154 18.49 5.30 -3.29
CA THR A 154 19.35 5.50 -4.48
C THR A 154 18.67 6.43 -5.47
N PRO A 155 19.31 7.50 -5.95
CA PRO A 155 18.69 8.40 -6.91
C PRO A 155 18.25 7.66 -8.19
N ARG A 156 17.21 8.20 -8.82
CA ARG A 156 16.79 7.75 -10.15
C ARG A 156 17.90 8.00 -11.17
N LEU A 157 17.91 7.21 -12.24
CA LEU A 157 18.73 7.48 -13.40
C LEU A 157 18.44 8.89 -13.94
N ALA A 158 19.50 9.59 -14.35
CA ALA A 158 19.40 10.91 -14.95
C ALA A 158 18.60 10.88 -16.27
N THR A 159 18.78 9.82 -17.05
CA THR A 159 17.99 9.55 -18.26
C THR A 159 17.21 8.25 -18.07
N PRO A 160 15.86 8.29 -18.08
CA PRO A 160 15.04 7.07 -18.01
C PRO A 160 15.32 6.11 -19.17
N ARG A 161 15.23 4.81 -18.89
CA ARG A 161 15.21 3.77 -19.93
C ARG A 161 13.91 3.87 -20.73
N LEU A 162 14.02 3.68 -22.03
CA LEU A 162 12.85 3.61 -22.92
C LEU A 162 12.03 2.33 -22.71
N SER A 163 12.67 1.27 -22.23
CA SER A 163 12.02 -0.01 -21.98
C SER A 163 12.67 -0.72 -20.79
N ILE A 164 11.84 -1.05 -19.80
CA ILE A 164 12.15 -1.89 -18.64
C ILE A 164 11.29 -3.15 -18.79
N PRO A 165 11.86 -4.36 -18.71
CA PRO A 165 11.10 -5.61 -18.76
C PRO A 165 10.05 -5.71 -17.66
N ALA A 166 8.95 -6.42 -17.94
CA ALA A 166 8.00 -6.81 -16.90
C ALA A 166 8.71 -7.66 -15.81
N GLY A 167 8.25 -7.52 -14.57
CA GLY A 167 8.80 -8.18 -13.39
C GLY A 167 10.11 -7.59 -12.88
N SER A 168 10.67 -6.57 -13.54
CA SER A 168 11.87 -5.89 -13.04
C SER A 168 11.64 -5.29 -11.65
N VAL A 169 12.58 -5.51 -10.75
CA VAL A 169 12.61 -4.96 -9.40
C VAL A 169 13.63 -3.83 -9.38
N GLY A 170 13.26 -2.69 -8.82
CA GLY A 170 14.16 -1.54 -8.81
C GLY A 170 13.96 -0.58 -7.66
N ILE A 171 14.92 0.33 -7.52
CA ILE A 171 14.96 1.38 -6.51
C ILE A 171 14.98 2.75 -7.18
N GLY A 172 14.19 3.69 -6.66
CA GLY A 172 14.14 5.07 -7.14
C GLY A 172 13.85 6.06 -6.02
N GLY A 173 14.89 6.73 -5.54
CA GLY A 173 14.86 7.56 -4.34
C GLY A 173 14.69 6.69 -3.09
N GLU A 174 13.68 7.02 -2.29
CA GLU A 174 13.29 6.29 -1.08
C GLU A 174 12.30 5.13 -1.34
N GLN A 175 12.14 4.72 -2.59
CA GLN A 175 11.14 3.75 -3.02
C GLN A 175 11.80 2.52 -3.64
N THR A 176 11.21 1.36 -3.37
CA THR A 176 11.43 0.12 -4.11
C THR A 176 10.09 -0.40 -4.63
N GLY A 177 10.12 -1.38 -5.52
CA GLY A 177 8.94 -1.88 -6.19
C GLY A 177 9.28 -2.75 -7.39
N ILE A 178 8.24 -3.20 -8.06
CA ILE A 178 8.31 -4.17 -9.14
C ILE A 178 7.38 -3.76 -10.28
N TYR A 179 7.90 -3.75 -11.50
CA TYR A 179 7.19 -3.33 -12.70
C TYR A 179 6.26 -4.45 -13.16
N PRO A 180 4.93 -4.25 -13.24
CA PRO A 180 3.99 -5.30 -13.61
C PRO A 180 3.99 -5.61 -15.12
N ALA A 181 4.42 -4.65 -15.94
CA ALA A 181 4.43 -4.72 -17.38
C ALA A 181 5.64 -3.97 -17.94
N GLN A 182 5.98 -4.23 -19.20
CA GLN A 182 7.04 -3.50 -19.88
C GLN A 182 6.69 -2.01 -20.01
N SER A 183 7.58 -1.13 -19.58
CA SER A 183 7.35 0.32 -19.62
C SER A 183 8.66 1.12 -19.56
N PRO A 184 8.66 2.40 -19.96
CA PRO A 184 9.79 3.28 -19.69
C PRO A 184 9.91 3.57 -18.19
N GLY A 185 11.12 3.78 -17.69
CA GLY A 185 11.32 4.13 -16.28
C GLY A 185 12.76 4.49 -15.93
N GLY A 186 12.92 5.21 -14.83
CA GLY A 186 14.21 5.74 -14.37
C GLY A 186 14.73 5.10 -13.09
N TRP A 187 14.22 3.95 -12.68
CA TRP A 187 14.69 3.28 -11.47
C TRP A 187 15.94 2.44 -11.74
N GLN A 188 16.78 2.30 -10.71
CA GLN A 188 17.92 1.40 -10.71
C GLN A 188 17.41 -0.03 -10.59
N LEU A 189 17.64 -0.85 -11.61
CA LEU A 189 17.17 -2.23 -11.68
C LEU A 189 18.14 -3.17 -10.97
N ILE A 190 17.67 -3.82 -9.91
CA ILE A 190 18.50 -4.66 -9.04
C ILE A 190 18.21 -6.16 -9.19
N GLY A 191 17.09 -6.52 -9.82
CA GLY A 191 16.73 -7.90 -10.11
C GLY A 191 15.44 -8.00 -10.92
N ARG A 192 14.97 -9.23 -11.17
CA ARG A 192 13.72 -9.50 -11.89
C ARG A 192 12.99 -10.72 -11.33
N SER A 193 11.67 -10.67 -11.36
CA SER A 193 10.76 -11.78 -11.06
C SER A 193 10.01 -12.21 -12.33
N THR A 194 9.57 -13.47 -12.38
CA THR A 194 8.63 -13.99 -13.38
C THR A 194 7.18 -13.97 -12.92
N LEU A 195 6.92 -13.52 -11.69
CA LEU A 195 5.58 -13.47 -11.12
C LEU A 195 4.70 -12.49 -11.91
N THR A 196 3.48 -12.90 -12.23
CA THR A 196 2.48 -12.03 -12.86
C THR A 196 1.82 -11.16 -11.80
N LEU A 197 2.04 -9.84 -11.86
CA LEU A 197 1.46 -8.88 -10.91
C LEU A 197 0.04 -8.44 -11.28
N PHE A 198 -0.28 -8.51 -12.57
CA PHE A 198 -1.58 -8.12 -13.09
C PHE A 198 -1.99 -9.03 -14.24
N ASP A 199 -3.20 -9.57 -14.15
CA ASP A 199 -3.85 -10.35 -15.17
C ASP A 199 -5.34 -9.94 -15.23
N SER A 200 -5.73 -9.29 -16.32
CA SER A 200 -7.11 -8.83 -16.53
C SER A 200 -8.13 -9.97 -16.64
N ALA A 201 -7.68 -11.21 -16.90
CA ALA A 201 -8.55 -12.39 -16.93
C ALA A 201 -8.74 -13.01 -15.53
N SER A 202 -7.96 -12.61 -14.53
CA SER A 202 -8.09 -13.08 -13.15
C SER A 202 -9.26 -12.42 -12.41
N GLU A 203 -9.82 -13.10 -11.41
CA GLU A 203 -10.97 -12.60 -10.63
C GLU A 203 -10.72 -11.23 -9.97
N HIS A 204 -9.48 -10.97 -9.53
CA HIS A 204 -9.12 -9.75 -8.81
C HIS A 204 -8.30 -8.76 -9.65
N GLY A 205 -7.84 -9.14 -10.83
CA GLY A 205 -6.98 -8.33 -11.69
C GLY A 205 -5.54 -8.23 -11.20
N ALA A 206 -5.33 -7.61 -10.03
CA ALA A 206 -4.01 -7.40 -9.43
C ALA A 206 -3.70 -8.44 -8.35
N LEU A 207 -2.44 -8.90 -8.30
CA LEU A 207 -1.96 -9.82 -7.27
C LEU A 207 -1.86 -9.16 -5.87
N LEU A 208 -1.47 -7.89 -5.85
CA LEU A 208 -1.22 -7.11 -4.64
C LEU A 208 -2.39 -6.15 -4.39
N ALA A 209 -2.75 -5.93 -3.13
CA ALA A 209 -3.73 -4.92 -2.72
C ALA A 209 -3.15 -3.98 -1.63
N PRO A 210 -3.65 -2.75 -1.50
CA PRO A 210 -3.28 -1.88 -0.38
C PRO A 210 -3.49 -2.58 0.97
N GLY A 211 -2.49 -2.52 1.85
CA GLY A 211 -2.47 -3.23 3.13
C GLY A 211 -1.65 -4.53 3.13
N ASP A 212 -1.48 -5.17 1.98
CA ASP A 212 -0.62 -6.36 1.83
C ASP A 212 0.84 -6.05 2.17
N ARG A 213 1.57 -7.10 2.54
CA ARG A 213 3.01 -7.07 2.78
C ARG A 213 3.71 -7.85 1.69
N VAL A 214 4.73 -7.25 1.09
CA VAL A 214 5.61 -7.90 0.11
C VAL A 214 6.92 -8.23 0.81
N GLN A 215 7.43 -9.43 0.61
CA GLN A 215 8.80 -9.78 0.96
C GLN A 215 9.50 -10.31 -0.29
N PHE A 216 10.60 -9.66 -0.68
CA PHE A 216 11.40 -10.19 -1.77
C PHE A 216 12.28 -11.33 -1.28
N VAL A 217 12.34 -12.41 -2.04
CA VAL A 217 13.15 -13.60 -1.72
C VAL A 217 14.16 -13.78 -2.85
N SER A 218 15.45 -13.87 -2.51
CA SER A 218 16.50 -14.12 -3.52
C SER A 218 16.44 -15.57 -3.97
N VAL A 219 16.35 -15.78 -5.29
CA VAL A 219 16.43 -17.11 -5.92
C VAL A 219 17.65 -17.19 -6.83
N LEU A 220 18.15 -18.40 -7.07
CA LEU A 220 19.29 -18.61 -7.96
C LEU A 220 18.89 -18.55 -9.44
N SER A 221 17.66 -18.97 -9.75
CA SER A 221 17.09 -18.97 -11.11
C SER A 221 15.68 -18.40 -11.13
N ILE A 222 15.39 -17.56 -12.12
CA ILE A 222 14.05 -16.99 -12.36
C ILE A 222 12.99 -18.03 -12.77
N SER A 223 13.42 -19.27 -13.03
CA SER A 223 12.54 -20.42 -13.31
C SER A 223 11.99 -21.09 -12.05
N GLU A 224 12.46 -20.70 -10.86
CA GLU A 224 11.94 -21.25 -9.60
C GLU A 224 10.49 -20.76 -9.35
N PRO A 225 9.55 -21.66 -9.00
CA PRO A 225 8.18 -21.27 -8.76
C PRO A 225 8.06 -20.36 -7.53
N PRO A 226 7.10 -19.42 -7.51
CA PRO A 226 6.85 -18.58 -6.34
C PRO A 226 6.41 -19.42 -5.14
N ILE A 227 6.93 -19.09 -3.96
CA ILE A 227 6.45 -19.63 -2.69
C ILE A 227 5.29 -18.75 -2.25
N LEU A 228 4.06 -19.22 -2.44
CA LEU A 228 2.84 -18.54 -1.97
C LEU A 228 2.45 -19.11 -0.61
N GLU A 229 2.76 -18.39 0.47
CA GLU A 229 2.27 -18.74 1.80
C GLU A 229 0.85 -18.17 1.98
N GLN A 230 -0.14 -19.04 2.12
CA GLN A 230 -1.52 -18.61 2.37
C GLN A 230 -1.62 -17.95 3.75
N ALA A 231 -2.43 -16.90 3.85
CA ALA A 231 -2.67 -16.18 5.09
C ALA A 231 -2.98 -17.14 6.24
N ILE A 232 -2.20 -17.04 7.33
CA ILE A 232 -2.53 -17.69 8.59
C ILE A 232 -3.89 -17.12 9.03
N PRO A 233 -4.94 -17.93 9.21
CA PRO A 233 -6.18 -17.45 9.79
C PRO A 233 -5.85 -16.90 11.18
N GLU A 234 -6.24 -15.65 11.44
CA GLU A 234 -6.22 -15.14 12.82
C GLU A 234 -6.97 -16.15 13.69
N GLN A 235 -6.26 -16.72 14.66
CA GLN A 235 -6.86 -17.57 15.66
C GLN A 235 -7.97 -16.76 16.34
N SER A 236 -9.21 -17.22 16.15
CA SER A 236 -10.41 -16.66 16.76
C SER A 236 -10.17 -16.46 18.25
N SER A 237 -10.19 -15.20 18.70
CA SER A 237 -10.22 -14.86 20.11
C SER A 237 -11.45 -15.48 20.78
N PRO A 238 -11.35 -15.95 22.03
CA PRO A 238 -12.44 -16.67 22.69
C PRO A 238 -13.67 -15.77 22.82
N LYS A 239 -14.83 -16.33 22.46
CA LYS A 239 -16.15 -15.73 22.70
C LYS A 239 -16.28 -15.46 24.20
N TYR A 240 -16.26 -14.19 24.59
CA TYR A 240 -16.76 -13.77 25.89
C TYR A 240 -18.26 -14.07 25.94
N THR A 241 -18.64 -15.12 26.66
CA THR A 241 -20.03 -15.33 27.10
C THR A 241 -20.35 -14.28 28.15
N HIS A 242 -21.23 -13.34 27.81
CA HIS A 242 -21.88 -12.50 28.80
C HIS A 242 -22.68 -13.40 29.75
N SER A 243 -22.29 -13.40 31.02
CA SER A 243 -23.12 -13.87 32.11
C SER A 243 -24.32 -12.93 32.25
N ASP A 244 -25.52 -13.46 32.06
CA ASP A 244 -26.77 -12.77 32.38
C ASP A 244 -26.80 -12.40 33.86
N GLN A 245 -26.84 -11.09 34.13
CA GLN A 245 -27.34 -10.57 35.40
C GLN A 245 -28.50 -9.60 35.14
N ALA A 246 -29.57 -9.92 35.86
CA ALA A 246 -30.67 -9.05 36.30
C ALA A 246 -31.78 -8.70 35.29
N THR A 247 -32.95 -9.31 35.52
CA THR A 247 -34.16 -8.53 35.83
C THR A 247 -34.96 -9.19 36.94
N ALA A 248 -35.16 -8.43 38.02
CA ALA A 248 -36.09 -8.70 39.09
C ALA A 248 -37.54 -8.30 38.73
N ASN A 249 -38.48 -8.74 39.57
CA ASN A 249 -39.93 -8.49 39.64
C ASN A 249 -40.79 -9.42 38.76
N HIS A 250 -41.85 -10.07 39.23
CA HIS A 250 -42.84 -9.67 40.23
C HIS A 250 -43.68 -10.90 40.69
N LYS A 251 -44.16 -10.85 41.94
CA LYS A 251 -45.38 -11.49 42.52
C LYS A 251 -45.46 -13.02 42.69
N ALA A 252 -45.55 -13.48 43.95
CA ALA A 252 -46.81 -13.90 44.59
C ALA A 252 -46.56 -14.65 45.93
N SER A 253 -47.13 -14.15 47.03
CA SER A 253 -47.51 -14.93 48.22
C SER A 253 -48.54 -16.01 47.81
N PRO A 254 -48.66 -17.20 48.48
CA PRO A 254 -49.11 -17.25 49.88
C PRO A 254 -48.66 -18.44 50.77
N ARG A 255 -48.95 -18.22 52.07
CA ARG A 255 -48.98 -19.10 53.25
C ARG A 255 -47.71 -19.21 54.07
#